data_AF-A0A601WE14-F1
#
_entry.id   AF-A0A601WE14-F1
#
_cell.length_a   1.000
_cell.length_b   1.000
_cell.length_c   1.000
_cell.angle_alpha   90.00
_cell.angle_beta   90.00
_cell.angle_gamma   90.00
#
_symmetry.space_group_name_H-M   'P 1'
#
loop_
_entity.id
_entity.type
_entity.pdbx_description
1 polymer ?
#
loop_
_entity_poly.entity_id
_entity_poly.type
_entity_poly.pdbx_seq_one_letter_code
_entity_poly.pdbx_strand_id
1 'polypeptide(L)'
;MAKKVSKFFRIGVEGDTCDGRIISASDIQEMAETYDPRVYGCRINLEHIRGLLPDGMFKRYGDVVELKAEKIDDDSALNGKWALFARITPTDDLIAMNKAAQKVYTSMEIQPNFGNTGKCYLVGLAVTDDPASLGTEYLEFCRKAKHNPLQRFKASPENVFSVATLAELEFEDVPDTVLNSLADKVKAIFSRKQVSDDARMSDVHEAVTAVSEHVQTSLTAQDKRLSDMETALATFKQELTGKVEETSQAFSALKTTLDKTESFSQPRRTKASGGGGDELLTDC
;
A
#
# COMPACT_ATOMS: atom_id res chain seq x y z
N MET A 1 2.81 -20.35 -2.01
CA MET A 1 3.04 -20.15 -3.46
C MET A 1 4.18 -19.17 -3.59
N ALA A 2 5.17 -19.44 -4.45
CA ALA A 2 6.33 -18.57 -4.59
C ALA A 2 5.89 -17.13 -4.90
N LYS A 3 6.45 -16.16 -4.17
CA LYS A 3 6.16 -14.74 -4.33
C LYS A 3 6.76 -14.26 -5.65
N LYS A 4 5.90 -14.02 -6.65
CA LYS A 4 6.32 -13.50 -7.96
C LYS A 4 6.72 -12.04 -7.83
N VAL A 5 7.96 -11.70 -8.17
CA VAL A 5 8.43 -10.31 -8.19
C VAL A 5 8.70 -9.90 -9.64
N SER A 6 8.15 -8.76 -10.05
CA SER A 6 8.33 -8.21 -11.39
C SER A 6 9.75 -7.65 -11.59
N LYS A 7 10.17 -7.49 -12.84
CA LYS A 7 11.25 -6.55 -13.19
C LYS A 7 10.82 -5.11 -12.91
N PHE A 8 11.79 -4.20 -12.96
CA PHE A 8 11.48 -2.77 -12.99
C PHE A 8 10.75 -2.41 -14.27
N PHE A 9 9.68 -1.64 -14.14
CA PHE A 9 8.94 -1.04 -15.24
C PHE A 9 8.53 0.37 -14.85
N ARG A 10 8.33 1.23 -15.84
CA ARG A 10 8.07 2.67 -15.66
C ARG A 10 6.63 2.89 -15.21
N ILE A 11 6.48 3.50 -14.04
CA ILE A 11 5.17 3.81 -13.43
C ILE A 11 4.79 5.30 -13.53
N GLY A 12 5.71 6.15 -14.02
CA GLY A 12 5.40 7.53 -14.36
C GLY A 12 6.64 8.35 -14.69
N VAL A 13 6.41 9.54 -15.22
CA VAL A 13 7.43 10.45 -15.75
C VAL A 13 7.15 11.87 -15.25
N GLU A 14 8.20 12.67 -15.08
CA GLU A 14 8.08 14.09 -14.73
C GLU A 14 7.35 14.91 -15.83
N GLY A 15 6.63 15.93 -15.38
CA GLY A 15 5.88 16.86 -16.21
C GLY A 15 4.40 16.91 -15.84
N ASP A 16 3.62 17.47 -16.75
CA ASP A 16 2.17 17.57 -16.62
C ASP A 16 1.52 16.19 -16.65
N THR A 17 0.47 16.03 -15.85
CA THR A 17 -0.35 14.82 -15.78
C THR A 17 -1.71 15.08 -16.41
N CYS A 18 -2.41 14.00 -16.78
CA CYS A 18 -3.74 14.10 -17.40
C CYS A 18 -4.79 14.76 -16.48
N ASP A 19 -4.57 14.79 -15.16
CA ASP A 19 -5.47 15.39 -14.18
C ASP A 19 -5.04 16.79 -13.72
N GLY A 20 -4.07 17.40 -14.40
CA GLY A 20 -3.68 18.80 -14.21
C GLY A 20 -2.66 19.04 -13.08
N ARG A 21 -2.11 17.99 -12.48
CA ARG A 21 -0.97 18.10 -11.56
C ARG A 21 0.35 18.12 -12.33
N ILE A 22 1.39 18.63 -11.68
CA ILE A 22 2.76 18.62 -12.21
C ILE A 22 3.60 17.73 -11.28
N ILE A 23 4.29 16.76 -11.88
CA ILE A 23 5.28 15.94 -11.19
C ILE A 23 6.65 16.52 -11.54
N SER A 24 7.39 17.00 -10.56
CA SER A 24 8.73 17.53 -10.75
C SER A 24 9.80 16.43 -10.80
N ALA A 25 10.97 16.76 -11.35
CA ALA A 25 12.17 15.92 -11.28
C ALA A 25 12.49 15.48 -9.86
N SER A 26 12.43 16.43 -8.92
CA SER A 26 12.68 16.21 -7.50
C SER A 26 11.68 15.23 -6.92
N ASP A 27 10.39 15.30 -7.29
CA ASP A 27 9.40 14.36 -6.77
C ASP A 27 9.75 12.91 -7.14
N ILE A 28 10.17 12.68 -8.39
CA ILE A 28 10.60 11.36 -8.87
C ILE A 28 11.82 10.85 -8.11
N GLN A 29 12.83 11.70 -7.96
CA GLN A 29 14.07 11.35 -7.28
C GLN A 29 13.86 11.09 -5.79
N GLU A 30 13.10 11.94 -5.11
CA GLU A 30 12.77 11.81 -3.69
C GLU A 30 11.96 10.55 -3.41
N MET A 31 10.98 10.22 -4.26
CA MET A 31 10.23 8.98 -4.13
C MET A 31 11.15 7.76 -4.24
N ALA A 32 12.07 7.73 -5.20
CA ALA A 32 13.01 6.61 -5.33
C ALA A 32 14.01 6.53 -4.17
N GLU A 33 14.55 7.66 -3.72
CA GLU A 33 15.54 7.73 -2.65
C GLU A 33 14.95 7.32 -1.29
N THR A 34 13.72 7.73 -1.01
CA THR A 34 13.12 7.59 0.34
C THR A 34 12.27 6.34 0.50
N TYR A 35 11.90 5.66 -0.58
CA TYR A 35 10.98 4.53 -0.50
C TYR A 35 11.53 3.37 0.32
N ASP A 36 10.84 3.07 1.40
CA ASP A 36 11.12 1.92 2.24
C ASP A 36 9.78 1.26 2.65
N PRO A 37 9.48 0.04 2.14
CA PRO A 37 8.23 -0.63 2.48
C PRO A 37 8.10 -0.95 3.98
N ARG A 38 9.18 -0.86 4.77
CA ARG A 38 9.16 -0.97 6.24
C ARG A 38 8.66 0.31 6.91
N VAL A 39 8.88 1.48 6.29
CA VAL A 39 8.35 2.78 6.76
C VAL A 39 6.90 2.91 6.36
N TYR A 40 6.60 2.69 5.08
CA TYR A 40 5.23 2.67 4.56
C TYR A 40 5.14 1.83 3.29
N GLY A 41 4.38 0.74 3.37
CA GLY A 41 4.16 -0.16 2.25
C GLY A 41 3.17 0.40 1.24
N CYS A 42 3.59 0.55 -0.02
CA CYS A 42 2.72 0.94 -1.11
C CYS A 42 1.96 -0.28 -1.66
N ARG A 43 0.66 -0.33 -1.37
CA ARG A 43 -0.27 -1.41 -1.78
C ARG A 43 -0.90 -1.08 -3.13
N ILE A 44 -1.14 -2.11 -3.96
CA ILE A 44 -1.76 -1.94 -5.27
C ILE A 44 -3.30 -1.90 -5.17
N ASN A 45 -3.91 -0.81 -5.63
CA ASN A 45 -5.35 -0.57 -5.68
C ASN A 45 -5.91 -0.87 -7.08
N LEU A 46 -7.22 -1.06 -7.15
CA LEU A 46 -7.96 -0.99 -8.41
C LEU A 46 -8.57 0.41 -8.53
N GLU A 47 -8.24 1.15 -9.59
CA GLU A 47 -8.82 2.48 -9.88
C GLU A 47 -8.74 3.50 -8.73
N HIS A 48 -7.65 3.49 -7.95
CA HIS A 48 -7.49 4.31 -6.74
C HIS A 48 -8.56 4.11 -5.65
N ILE A 49 -9.40 3.07 -5.77
CA ILE A 49 -10.43 2.74 -4.78
C ILE A 49 -9.85 1.80 -3.74
N ARG A 50 -9.96 2.22 -2.47
CA ARG A 50 -9.50 1.44 -1.31
C ARG A 50 -10.69 0.65 -0.76
N GLY A 51 -10.70 -0.66 -0.99
CA GLY A 51 -11.69 -1.55 -0.37
C GLY A 51 -11.58 -1.52 1.16
N LEU A 52 -12.73 -1.42 1.85
CA LEU A 52 -12.80 -1.56 3.30
C LEU A 52 -12.75 -3.03 3.75
N LEU A 53 -13.32 -3.91 2.93
CA LEU A 53 -13.37 -5.34 3.21
C LEU A 53 -12.10 -6.02 2.68
N PRO A 54 -11.66 -7.13 3.32
CA PRO A 54 -10.49 -7.88 2.88
C PRO A 54 -10.71 -8.58 1.53
N ASP A 55 -11.96 -8.76 1.12
CA ASP A 55 -12.42 -9.40 -0.09
C ASP A 55 -13.23 -8.44 -1.00
N GLY A 56 -13.66 -8.96 -2.15
CA GLY A 56 -14.40 -8.20 -3.17
C GLY A 56 -13.53 -7.59 -4.28
N MET A 57 -14.16 -6.78 -5.13
CA MET A 57 -13.52 -6.25 -6.35
C MET A 57 -12.43 -5.21 -6.08
N PHE A 58 -12.51 -4.49 -4.96
CA PHE A 58 -11.56 -3.42 -4.58
C PHE A 58 -10.56 -3.85 -3.50
N LYS A 59 -10.31 -5.16 -3.37
CA LYS A 59 -9.22 -5.67 -2.55
C LYS A 59 -7.86 -5.22 -3.09
N ARG A 60 -6.80 -5.42 -2.31
CA ARG A 60 -5.44 -5.07 -2.75
C ARG A 60 -4.91 -6.12 -3.72
N TYR A 61 -4.32 -5.65 -4.82
CA TYR A 61 -3.89 -6.47 -5.94
C TYR A 61 -2.39 -6.77 -5.95
N GLY A 62 -1.66 -6.34 -4.92
CA GLY A 62 -0.24 -6.57 -4.76
C GLY A 62 0.43 -5.51 -3.91
N ASP A 63 1.76 -5.49 -3.98
CA ASP A 63 2.64 -4.59 -3.24
C ASP A 63 3.76 -4.06 -4.12
N VAL A 64 4.18 -2.81 -3.93
CA VAL A 64 5.44 -2.30 -4.49
C VAL A 64 6.60 -2.73 -3.59
N VAL A 65 7.61 -3.33 -4.20
CA VAL A 65 8.78 -3.88 -3.52
C VAL A 65 9.90 -2.86 -3.45
N GLU A 66 10.15 -2.17 -4.57
CA GLU A 66 11.33 -1.33 -4.74
C GLU A 66 11.04 -0.27 -5.80
N LEU A 67 11.65 0.91 -5.66
CA LEU A 67 11.59 2.01 -6.61
C LEU A 67 13.00 2.38 -7.08
N LYS A 68 13.09 2.87 -8.32
CA LYS A 68 14.29 3.52 -8.84
C LYS A 68 13.91 4.70 -9.73
N ALA A 69 14.78 5.70 -9.77
CA ALA A 69 14.63 6.88 -10.64
C ALA A 69 15.75 6.88 -11.68
N GLU A 70 15.38 6.98 -12.95
CA GLU A 70 16.33 7.02 -14.07
C GLU A 70 15.84 8.04 -15.11
N LYS A 71 16.77 8.60 -15.88
CA LYS A 71 16.41 9.40 -17.06
C LYS A 71 16.03 8.47 -18.20
N ILE A 72 14.98 8.85 -18.93
CA ILE A 72 14.58 8.17 -20.15
C ILE A 72 15.64 8.46 -21.22
N ASP A 73 16.10 7.40 -21.87
CA ASP A 73 16.96 7.44 -23.04
C ASP A 73 16.29 6.60 -24.14
N ASP A 74 15.35 7.23 -24.86
CA ASP A 74 14.61 6.63 -25.96
C ASP A 74 14.33 7.66 -27.08
N ASP A 75 13.66 7.23 -28.14
CA ASP A 75 13.28 8.08 -29.28
C ASP A 75 11.92 8.78 -29.09
N SER A 76 11.34 8.72 -27.88
CA SER A 76 10.05 9.32 -27.59
C SER A 76 10.16 10.80 -27.24
N ALA A 77 9.01 11.48 -27.19
CA ALA A 77 8.90 12.85 -26.67
C ALA A 77 9.29 12.97 -25.18
N LEU A 78 9.54 11.85 -24.49
CA LEU A 78 9.92 11.80 -23.09
C LEU A 78 11.44 11.67 -22.89
N ASN A 79 12.23 11.58 -23.97
CA ASN A 79 13.68 11.46 -23.88
C ASN A 79 14.29 12.58 -23.02
N GLY A 80 15.20 12.22 -22.12
CA GLY A 80 15.88 13.12 -21.19
C GLY A 80 15.09 13.46 -19.91
N LYS A 81 13.81 13.10 -19.82
CA LYS A 81 12.98 13.30 -18.62
C LYS A 81 13.28 12.26 -17.54
N TRP A 82 13.10 12.64 -16.28
CA TRP A 82 13.12 11.69 -15.16
C TRP A 82 11.88 10.80 -15.13
N ALA A 83 12.10 9.51 -14.92
CA ALA A 83 11.08 8.49 -14.80
C ALA A 83 11.24 7.69 -13.50
N LEU A 84 10.11 7.35 -12.90
CA LEU A 84 10.05 6.44 -11.77
C LEU A 84 9.75 5.04 -12.27
N PHE A 85 10.56 4.08 -11.86
CA PHE A 85 10.35 2.66 -12.12
C PHE A 85 10.06 1.93 -10.81
N ALA A 86 9.19 0.93 -10.88
CA ALA A 86 8.85 0.11 -9.73
C ALA A 86 9.05 -1.38 -10.02
N ARG A 87 9.39 -2.13 -8.97
CA ARG A 87 9.21 -3.59 -8.90
C ARG A 87 8.00 -3.87 -8.02
N ILE A 88 7.15 -4.78 -8.44
CA ILE A 88 5.94 -5.15 -7.73
C ILE A 88 5.87 -6.65 -7.45
N THR A 89 5.10 -7.01 -6.43
CA THR A 89 4.59 -8.35 -6.21
C THR A 89 3.10 -8.35 -6.52
N PRO A 90 2.67 -8.78 -7.72
CA PRO A 90 1.25 -8.86 -8.05
C PRO A 90 0.61 -10.10 -7.41
N THR A 91 -0.67 -9.98 -7.07
CA THR A 91 -1.53 -11.13 -6.74
C THR A 91 -1.85 -11.94 -7.99
N ASP A 92 -2.25 -13.20 -7.82
CA ASP A 92 -2.69 -14.02 -8.97
C ASP A 92 -3.91 -13.43 -9.68
N ASP A 93 -4.79 -12.72 -8.97
CA ASP A 93 -5.92 -12.02 -9.57
C ASP A 93 -5.49 -10.85 -10.45
N LEU A 94 -4.47 -10.09 -10.04
CA LEU A 94 -3.90 -9.04 -10.88
C LEU A 94 -3.28 -9.64 -12.15
N ILE A 95 -2.56 -10.75 -12.00
CA ILE A 95 -1.99 -11.47 -13.14
C ILE A 95 -3.10 -11.93 -14.09
N ALA A 96 -4.19 -12.49 -13.56
CA ALA A 96 -5.33 -12.94 -14.35
C ALA A 96 -6.03 -11.78 -15.09
N MET A 97 -6.26 -10.66 -14.40
CA MET A 97 -6.89 -9.46 -14.94
C MET A 97 -6.09 -8.86 -16.10
N ASN A 98 -4.78 -8.74 -15.90
CA ASN A 98 -3.87 -8.24 -16.92
C ASN A 98 -3.75 -9.18 -18.12
N LYS A 99 -3.75 -10.51 -17.92
CA LYS A 99 -3.83 -11.50 -19.01
C LYS A 99 -5.13 -11.38 -19.81
N ALA A 100 -6.22 -10.95 -19.18
CA ALA A 100 -7.47 -10.62 -19.84
C ALA A 100 -7.43 -9.23 -20.51
N ALA A 101 -6.28 -8.55 -20.51
CA ALA A 101 -6.08 -7.19 -21.02
C ALA A 101 -7.03 -6.18 -20.35
N GLN A 102 -7.17 -6.27 -19.04
CA GLN A 102 -7.89 -5.31 -18.19
C GLN A 102 -6.92 -4.70 -17.18
N LYS A 103 -7.07 -3.41 -16.91
CA LYS A 103 -6.29 -2.66 -15.90
C LYS A 103 -4.80 -2.79 -16.13
N VAL A 104 -4.41 -2.43 -17.34
CA VAL A 104 -3.11 -2.74 -17.94
C VAL A 104 -2.07 -1.65 -17.72
N TYR A 105 -2.45 -0.51 -17.14
CA TYR A 105 -1.53 0.55 -16.75
C TYR A 105 -1.51 0.73 -15.24
N THR A 106 -0.51 1.48 -14.78
CA THR A 106 -0.41 1.90 -13.39
C THR A 106 -0.57 3.41 -13.24
N SER A 107 -1.10 3.85 -12.12
CA SER A 107 -1.22 5.27 -11.77
C SER A 107 -0.75 5.51 -10.34
N MET A 108 0.12 6.49 -10.14
CA MET A 108 0.81 6.74 -8.87
C MET A 108 -0.03 7.56 -7.90
N GLU A 109 -0.04 7.17 -6.62
CA GLU A 109 -0.53 8.00 -5.51
C GLU A 109 0.67 8.63 -4.80
N ILE A 110 0.98 9.88 -5.15
CA ILE A 110 2.10 10.65 -4.60
C ILE A 110 1.62 11.45 -3.39
N GLN A 111 2.33 11.36 -2.27
CA GLN A 111 2.12 12.19 -1.10
C GLN A 111 3.27 13.17 -0.93
N PRO A 112 3.03 14.48 -1.16
CA PRO A 112 3.99 15.52 -0.81
C PRO A 112 4.20 15.59 0.71
N ASN A 113 5.42 15.94 1.12
CA ASN A 113 5.81 16.11 2.53
C ASN A 113 5.43 14.90 3.41
N PHE A 114 5.72 13.69 2.93
CA PHE A 114 5.35 12.47 3.64
C PHE A 114 6.07 12.38 4.98
N GLY A 115 5.32 12.09 6.05
CA GLY A 115 5.86 11.99 7.40
C GLY A 115 6.50 13.29 7.92
N ASN A 116 6.13 14.46 7.38
CA ASN A 116 6.74 15.76 7.69
C ASN A 116 8.25 15.84 7.37
N THR A 117 8.74 15.06 6.41
CA THR A 117 10.16 15.04 6.02
C THR A 117 10.55 16.14 5.02
N GLY A 118 9.58 16.85 4.47
CA GLY A 118 9.76 17.76 3.34
C GLY A 118 9.89 17.07 1.98
N LYS A 119 9.95 15.73 1.94
CA LYS A 119 10.13 14.93 0.72
C LYS A 119 8.85 14.27 0.24
N CYS A 120 8.75 14.06 -1.07
CA CYS A 120 7.68 13.30 -1.72
C CYS A 120 7.86 11.78 -1.55
N TYR A 121 6.74 11.05 -1.41
CA TYR A 121 6.74 9.60 -1.22
C TYR A 121 5.60 8.93 -2.00
N LEU A 122 5.83 7.69 -2.45
CA LEU A 122 4.81 6.87 -3.11
C LEU A 122 3.96 6.12 -2.06
N VAL A 123 2.72 6.55 -1.84
CA VAL A 123 1.82 5.98 -0.82
C VAL A 123 0.83 4.96 -1.39
N GLY A 124 0.73 4.86 -2.71
CA GLY A 124 -0.16 3.91 -3.36
C GLY A 124 0.15 3.80 -4.85
N LEU A 125 -0.25 2.67 -5.43
CA LEU A 125 -0.18 2.43 -6.86
C LEU A 125 -1.52 1.85 -7.27
N ALA A 126 -2.20 2.42 -8.26
CA ALA A 126 -3.42 1.84 -8.80
C ALA A 126 -3.12 1.11 -10.10
N VAL A 127 -3.86 0.03 -10.37
CA VAL A 127 -4.01 -0.53 -11.72
C VAL A 127 -5.28 0.04 -12.33
N THR A 128 -5.15 0.53 -13.57
CA THR A 128 -6.18 1.27 -14.29
C THR A 128 -5.98 1.10 -15.80
N ASP A 129 -7.01 1.41 -16.58
CA ASP A 129 -6.89 1.55 -18.04
C ASP A 129 -6.63 3.01 -18.45
N ASP A 130 -6.85 3.96 -17.53
CA ASP A 130 -6.79 5.41 -17.76
C ASP A 130 -5.80 6.08 -16.77
N PRO A 131 -4.47 5.89 -16.94
CA PRO A 131 -3.49 6.42 -16.01
C PRO A 131 -3.40 7.95 -16.05
N ALA A 132 -3.23 8.58 -14.88
CA ALA A 132 -2.99 10.03 -14.80
C ALA A 132 -1.54 10.40 -15.17
N SER A 133 -0.59 9.51 -14.90
CA SER A 133 0.83 9.70 -15.17
C SER A 133 1.15 9.44 -16.65
N LEU A 134 1.93 10.33 -17.25
CA LEU A 134 2.42 10.15 -18.61
C LEU A 134 3.53 9.09 -18.65
N GLY A 135 3.63 8.41 -19.79
CA GLY A 135 4.71 7.46 -20.07
C GLY A 135 4.65 6.14 -19.30
N THR A 136 3.58 5.86 -18.57
CA THR A 136 3.42 4.56 -17.87
C THR A 136 3.52 3.39 -18.85
N GLU A 137 4.35 2.41 -18.52
CA GLU A 137 4.49 1.20 -19.34
C GLU A 137 3.28 0.28 -19.18
N TYR A 138 2.96 -0.45 -20.25
CA TYR A 138 1.92 -1.47 -20.24
C TYR A 138 2.39 -2.65 -19.37
N LEU A 139 1.60 -2.99 -18.36
CA LEU A 139 1.79 -4.21 -17.59
C LEU A 139 1.57 -5.40 -18.52
N GLU A 140 2.60 -6.20 -18.79
CA GLU A 140 2.45 -7.45 -19.54
C GLU A 140 3.08 -8.60 -18.75
N PHE A 141 2.26 -9.40 -18.07
CA PHE A 141 2.74 -10.58 -17.34
C PHE A 141 2.93 -11.80 -18.27
N CYS A 142 3.90 -11.72 -19.19
CA CYS A 142 4.15 -12.76 -20.18
C CYS A 142 5.43 -13.55 -19.88
N ARG A 143 5.29 -14.86 -19.61
CA ARG A 143 6.40 -15.81 -19.43
C ARG A 143 6.99 -16.26 -20.79
N LYS A 144 7.28 -15.34 -21.73
CA LYS A 144 7.69 -15.52 -23.15
C LYS A 144 6.57 -15.24 -24.19
N ALA A 145 6.17 -13.99 -24.38
CA ALA A 145 5.37 -13.62 -25.54
C ALA A 145 6.30 -13.30 -26.74
N LYS A 146 6.33 -14.19 -27.74
CA LYS A 146 7.05 -13.95 -29.02
C LYS A 146 6.39 -12.89 -29.90
N HIS A 147 5.25 -12.33 -29.48
CA HIS A 147 4.43 -11.45 -30.30
C HIS A 147 3.86 -10.33 -29.44
N ASN A 148 4.12 -9.09 -29.85
CA ASN A 148 3.61 -7.88 -29.20
C ASN A 148 2.07 -7.86 -29.24
N PRO A 149 1.36 -7.94 -28.11
CA PRO A 149 -0.11 -7.98 -28.06
C PRO A 149 -0.76 -6.65 -28.46
N LEU A 150 0.00 -5.55 -28.52
CA LEU A 150 -0.49 -4.23 -28.96
C LEU A 150 -0.68 -4.14 -30.48
N GLN A 151 -0.18 -5.11 -31.26
CA GLN A 151 -0.39 -5.12 -32.71
C GLN A 151 -1.88 -5.23 -33.10
N ARG A 152 -2.73 -5.83 -32.24
CA ARG A 152 -4.18 -5.96 -32.51
C ARG A 152 -4.95 -4.63 -32.40
N PHE A 153 -4.37 -3.61 -31.76
CA PHE A 153 -4.99 -2.29 -31.62
C PHE A 153 -4.62 -1.33 -32.76
N LYS A 154 -3.79 -1.76 -33.71
CA LYS A 154 -3.55 -1.02 -34.95
C LYS A 154 -4.77 -1.16 -35.86
N ALA A 155 -5.57 -0.11 -35.97
CA ALA A 155 -6.63 -0.03 -36.98
C ALA A 155 -6.06 0.00 -38.42
N SER A 156 -4.83 0.52 -38.60
CA SER A 156 -4.04 0.47 -39.84
C SER A 156 -2.52 0.44 -39.55
N PRO A 157 -1.68 -0.10 -40.45
CA PRO A 157 -0.23 -0.25 -40.25
C PRO A 157 0.54 1.07 -40.02
N GLU A 158 0.00 2.18 -40.54
CA GLU A 158 0.62 3.51 -40.57
C GLU A 158 0.36 4.35 -39.29
N ASN A 159 -0.48 3.88 -38.36
CA ASN A 159 -0.79 4.64 -37.15
C ASN A 159 0.38 4.61 -36.15
N VAL A 160 1.00 5.78 -35.95
CA VAL A 160 2.04 6.02 -34.95
C VAL A 160 1.38 6.40 -33.64
N PHE A 161 1.25 5.43 -32.73
CA PHE A 161 1.03 5.73 -31.32
C PHE A 161 2.35 6.21 -30.71
N SER A 162 2.28 7.16 -29.79
CA SER A 162 3.38 7.44 -28.85
C SER A 162 3.84 6.11 -28.24
N VAL A 163 5.11 5.78 -28.46
CA VAL A 163 5.70 4.46 -28.22
C VAL A 163 5.47 4.05 -26.76
N ALA A 164 4.51 3.16 -26.54
CA ALA A 164 4.43 2.38 -25.31
C ALA A 164 5.52 1.32 -25.38
N THR A 165 6.66 1.58 -24.74
CA THR A 165 7.75 0.62 -24.62
C THR A 165 7.27 -0.59 -23.81
N LEU A 166 7.45 -1.80 -24.32
CA LEU A 166 7.05 -3.04 -23.63
C LEU A 166 8.03 -3.33 -22.48
N ALA A 167 7.52 -3.41 -21.26
CA ALA A 167 8.27 -3.94 -20.13
C ALA A 167 8.18 -5.46 -20.12
N GLU A 168 9.25 -6.15 -20.52
CA GLU A 168 9.30 -7.62 -20.48
C GLU A 168 9.49 -8.09 -19.03
N LEU A 169 8.38 -8.35 -18.33
CA LEU A 169 8.35 -8.83 -16.95
C LEU A 169 8.74 -10.32 -16.87
N GLU A 170 10.03 -10.63 -16.83
CA GLU A 170 10.48 -11.96 -16.38
C GLU A 170 10.49 -12.01 -14.85
N PHE A 171 9.84 -13.04 -14.31
CA PHE A 171 9.77 -13.29 -12.88
C PHE A 171 10.88 -14.25 -12.48
N GLU A 172 11.69 -13.86 -11.49
CA GLU A 172 12.53 -14.79 -10.75
C GLU A 172 11.74 -15.31 -9.55
N ASP A 173 11.65 -16.63 -9.42
CA ASP A 173 11.09 -17.26 -8.23
C ASP A 173 12.05 -17.03 -7.07
N VAL A 174 11.75 -16.07 -6.18
CA VAL A 174 12.47 -15.92 -4.92
C VAL A 174 12.06 -17.08 -4.01
N PRO A 175 12.99 -17.99 -3.63
CA PRO A 175 12.62 -19.16 -2.87
C PRO A 175 12.14 -18.78 -1.47
N ASP A 176 10.94 -19.24 -1.10
CA ASP A 176 10.46 -19.23 0.28
C ASP A 176 11.40 -20.10 1.14
N THR A 177 12.32 -19.45 1.84
CA THR A 177 13.41 -20.11 2.59
C THR A 177 12.89 -21.03 3.70
N VAL A 178 11.68 -20.80 4.20
CA VAL A 178 11.12 -21.55 5.35
C VAL A 178 10.47 -22.87 4.91
N LEU A 179 9.59 -22.85 3.89
CA LEU A 179 8.91 -24.05 3.39
C LEU A 179 9.86 -25.00 2.66
N ASN A 180 10.86 -24.46 1.98
CA ASN A 180 11.87 -25.27 1.30
C ASN A 180 12.74 -26.02 2.32
N SER A 181 13.08 -25.44 3.48
CA SER A 181 13.96 -26.10 4.46
C SER A 181 13.42 -27.42 5.02
N LEU A 182 12.11 -27.53 5.32
CA LEU A 182 11.49 -28.78 5.79
C LEU A 182 11.29 -29.76 4.63
N ALA A 183 10.82 -29.27 3.48
CA ALA A 183 10.62 -30.10 2.30
C ALA A 183 11.94 -30.70 1.81
N ASP A 184 13.04 -29.96 1.88
CA ASP A 184 14.38 -30.38 1.51
C ASP A 184 14.96 -31.37 2.53
N LYS A 185 14.71 -31.18 3.84
CA LYS A 185 15.05 -32.18 4.87
C LYS A 185 14.32 -33.50 4.65
N VAL A 186 13.00 -33.46 4.42
CA VAL A 186 12.20 -34.66 4.15
C VAL A 186 12.61 -35.32 2.83
N LYS A 187 12.86 -34.54 1.78
CA LYS A 187 13.41 -35.08 0.52
C LYS A 187 14.78 -35.72 0.71
N ALA A 188 15.67 -35.11 1.49
CA ALA A 188 16.99 -35.68 1.77
C ALA A 188 16.88 -37.04 2.49
N ILE A 189 15.94 -37.17 3.43
CA ILE A 189 15.65 -38.44 4.12
C ILE A 189 15.26 -39.53 3.10
N PHE A 190 14.28 -39.25 2.22
CA PHE A 190 13.79 -40.20 1.23
C PHE A 190 14.69 -40.40 -0.01
N SER A 191 15.72 -39.56 -0.19
CA SER A 191 16.69 -39.70 -1.29
C SER A 191 17.78 -40.72 -0.97
N ARG A 192 17.82 -41.26 0.25
CA ARG A 192 18.76 -42.31 0.65
C ARG A 192 18.49 -43.60 -0.15
N LYS A 193 19.56 -44.21 -0.66
CA LYS A 193 19.48 -45.45 -1.43
C LYS A 193 19.29 -46.63 -0.46
N GLN A 194 18.05 -47.11 -0.34
CA GLN A 194 17.69 -48.15 0.64
C GLN A 194 17.81 -49.57 0.06
N VAL A 195 18.23 -50.52 0.91
CA VAL A 195 18.50 -51.92 0.52
C VAL A 195 17.49 -52.90 1.12
N SER A 196 16.70 -52.48 2.12
CA SER A 196 15.70 -53.31 2.81
C SER A 196 14.44 -52.52 3.21
N ASP A 197 13.34 -53.22 3.45
CA ASP A 197 12.07 -52.59 3.85
C ASP A 197 12.12 -52.01 5.28
N ASP A 198 12.90 -52.61 6.21
CA ASP A 198 13.14 -52.03 7.54
C ASP A 198 13.81 -50.66 7.46
N ALA A 199 14.77 -50.50 6.55
CA ALA A 199 15.47 -49.25 6.38
C ALA A 199 14.58 -48.17 5.74
N ARG A 200 13.60 -48.57 4.91
CA ARG A 200 12.53 -47.69 4.42
C ARG A 200 11.57 -47.27 5.53
N MET A 201 11.18 -48.19 6.42
CA MET A 201 10.32 -47.88 7.57
C MET A 201 11.01 -46.91 8.54
N SER A 202 12.33 -47.05 8.73
CA SER A 202 13.15 -46.13 9.52
C SER A 202 13.15 -44.71 8.93
N ASP A 203 13.32 -44.56 7.61
CA ASP A 203 13.26 -43.25 6.94
C ASP A 203 11.89 -42.58 7.10
N VAL A 204 10.81 -43.36 6.99
CA VAL A 204 9.45 -42.85 7.22
C VAL A 204 9.31 -42.35 8.65
N HIS A 205 9.81 -43.08 9.65
CA HIS A 205 9.77 -42.65 11.05
C HIS A 205 10.57 -41.37 11.28
N GLU A 206 11.75 -41.25 10.68
CA GLU A 206 12.59 -40.05 10.75
C GLU A 206 11.92 -38.84 10.11
N ALA A 207 11.30 -39.02 8.93
CA ALA A 207 10.56 -37.96 8.25
C ALA A 207 9.33 -37.50 9.05
N VAL A 208 8.57 -38.44 9.62
CA VAL A 208 7.41 -38.12 10.49
C VAL A 208 7.87 -37.36 11.72
N THR A 209 8.98 -37.77 12.34
CA THR A 209 9.55 -37.08 13.52
C THR A 209 9.95 -35.65 13.18
N ALA A 210 10.65 -35.45 12.06
CA ALA A 210 11.07 -34.12 11.60
C ALA A 210 9.88 -33.19 11.32
N VAL A 211 8.79 -33.73 10.75
CA VAL A 211 7.54 -32.98 10.55
C VAL A 211 6.87 -32.65 11.88
N SER A 212 6.77 -33.62 12.81
CA SER A 212 6.19 -33.42 14.13
C SER A 212 6.93 -32.35 14.95
N GLU A 213 8.26 -32.37 14.96
CA GLU A 213 9.08 -31.36 15.64
C GLU A 213 8.89 -29.97 15.04
N HIS A 214 8.80 -29.87 13.70
CA HIS A 214 8.58 -28.61 13.02
C HIS A 214 7.18 -28.04 13.31
N VAL A 215 6.15 -28.90 13.32
CA VAL A 215 4.79 -28.53 13.70
C VAL A 215 4.74 -28.07 15.15
N GLN A 216 5.37 -28.80 16.08
CA GLN A 216 5.42 -28.42 17.49
C GLN A 216 6.11 -27.05 17.69
N THR A 217 7.24 -26.83 17.01
CA THR A 217 7.96 -25.56 17.06
C THR A 217 7.14 -24.42 16.47
N SER A 218 6.41 -24.68 15.37
CA SER A 218 5.56 -23.68 14.73
C SER A 218 4.34 -23.33 15.57
N LEU A 219 3.70 -24.33 16.20
CA LEU A 219 2.57 -24.12 17.11
C LEU A 219 2.97 -23.33 18.34
N THR A 220 4.09 -23.70 19.00
CA THR A 220 4.60 -22.95 20.15
C THR A 220 4.98 -21.50 19.80
N ALA A 221 5.55 -21.26 18.62
CA ALA A 221 5.81 -19.91 18.15
C ALA A 221 4.52 -19.12 17.87
N GLN A 222 3.48 -19.77 17.33
CA GLN A 222 2.16 -19.16 17.12
C GLN A 222 1.46 -18.84 18.44
N ASP A 223 1.46 -19.76 19.40
CA ASP A 223 0.89 -19.54 20.73
C ASP A 223 1.54 -18.36 21.43
N LYS A 224 2.87 -18.25 21.35
CA LYS A 224 3.60 -17.09 21.87
C LYS A 224 3.16 -15.80 21.18
N ARG A 225 3.07 -15.81 19.84
CA ARG A 225 2.65 -14.62 19.06
C ARG A 225 1.21 -14.21 19.39
N LEU A 226 0.31 -15.17 19.62
CA LEU A 226 -1.06 -14.91 20.05
C LEU A 226 -1.10 -14.31 21.45
N SER A 227 -0.34 -14.87 22.40
CA SER A 227 -0.22 -14.34 23.76
C SER A 227 0.35 -12.92 23.78
N ASP A 228 1.37 -12.64 22.97
CA ASP A 228 1.97 -11.30 22.85
C ASP A 228 0.93 -10.31 22.27
N MET A 229 0.13 -10.75 21.30
CA MET A 229 -0.92 -9.93 20.69
C MET A 229 -2.10 -9.67 21.64
N GLU A 230 -2.52 -10.67 22.42
CA GLU A 230 -3.53 -10.51 23.48
C GLU A 230 -3.06 -9.50 24.53
N THR A 231 -1.79 -9.56 24.92
CA THR A 231 -1.19 -8.61 25.86
C THR A 231 -1.17 -7.20 25.27
N ALA A 232 -0.73 -7.05 24.01
CA ALA A 232 -0.71 -5.76 23.32
C ALA A 232 -2.11 -5.15 23.19
N LEU A 233 -3.13 -5.97 22.88
CA LEU A 233 -4.52 -5.53 22.81
C LEU A 233 -5.06 -5.11 24.18
N ALA A 234 -4.71 -5.83 25.25
CA ALA A 234 -5.10 -5.45 26.61
C ALA A 234 -4.49 -4.09 26.99
N THR A 235 -3.21 -3.88 26.72
CA THR A 235 -2.52 -2.60 26.96
C THR A 235 -3.14 -1.46 26.14
N PHE A 236 -3.35 -1.69 24.84
CA PHE A 236 -3.97 -0.69 23.95
C PHE A 236 -5.37 -0.30 24.43
N LYS A 237 -6.18 -1.27 24.86
CA LYS A 237 -7.51 -1.00 25.42
C LYS A 237 -7.42 -0.11 26.66
N GLN A 238 -6.47 -0.40 27.55
CA GLN A 238 -6.29 0.35 28.80
C GLN A 238 -5.84 1.80 28.54
N GLU A 239 -4.88 1.99 27.62
CA GLU A 239 -4.45 3.32 27.18
C GLU A 239 -5.57 4.12 26.50
N LEU A 240 -6.36 3.46 25.65
CA LEU A 240 -7.47 4.10 24.95
C LEU A 240 -8.55 4.54 25.94
N THR A 241 -8.92 3.70 26.90
CA THR A 241 -9.87 4.07 27.97
C THR A 241 -9.35 5.26 28.77
N GLY A 242 -8.07 5.27 29.15
CA GLY A 242 -7.46 6.41 29.84
C GLY A 242 -7.53 7.71 29.05
N LYS A 243 -7.19 7.68 27.75
CA LYS A 243 -7.29 8.88 26.89
C LYS A 243 -8.72 9.37 26.70
N VAL A 244 -9.69 8.46 26.62
CA VAL A 244 -11.11 8.84 26.51
C VAL A 244 -11.58 9.54 27.78
N GLU A 245 -11.22 9.04 28.96
CA GLU A 245 -11.53 9.67 30.25
C GLU A 245 -10.88 11.05 30.37
N GLU A 246 -9.59 11.17 30.04
CA GLU A 246 -8.86 12.44 30.07
C GLU A 246 -9.48 13.47 29.13
N THR A 247 -9.82 13.07 27.90
CA THR A 247 -10.48 13.93 26.91
C THR A 247 -11.86 14.37 27.38
N SER A 248 -12.63 13.45 28.00
CA SER A 248 -13.95 13.76 28.55
C SER A 248 -13.87 14.78 29.69
N GLN A 249 -12.87 14.65 30.57
CA GLN A 249 -12.61 15.61 31.64
C GLN A 249 -12.18 16.97 31.11
N ALA A 250 -11.25 17.01 30.15
CA ALA A 250 -10.80 18.24 29.51
C ALA A 250 -11.96 18.96 28.80
N PHE A 251 -12.81 18.22 28.08
CA PHE A 251 -14.00 18.76 27.44
C PHE A 251 -14.99 19.34 28.46
N SER A 252 -15.26 18.62 29.55
CA SER A 252 -16.13 19.11 30.63
C SER A 252 -15.58 20.37 31.31
N ALA A 253 -14.27 20.44 31.52
CA ALA A 253 -13.59 21.61 32.06
C ALA A 253 -13.67 22.81 31.10
N LEU A 254 -13.46 22.58 29.80
CA LEU A 254 -13.59 23.61 28.76
C LEU A 254 -15.02 24.16 28.72
N LYS A 255 -16.02 23.28 28.71
CA LYS A 255 -17.43 23.67 28.74
C LYS A 255 -17.75 24.52 29.96
N THR A 256 -17.32 24.08 31.14
CA THR A 256 -17.50 24.83 32.40
C THR A 256 -16.81 26.21 32.35
N THR A 257 -15.64 26.29 31.73
CA THR A 257 -14.91 27.54 31.57
C THR A 257 -15.64 28.50 30.64
N LEU A 258 -16.12 28.00 29.49
CA LEU A 258 -16.91 28.79 28.55
C LEU A 258 -18.22 29.28 29.18
N ASP A 259 -18.93 28.43 29.92
CA ASP A 259 -20.18 28.81 30.63
C ASP A 259 -19.96 29.91 31.68
N LYS A 260 -18.75 30.00 32.26
CA LYS A 260 -18.38 30.99 33.28
C LYS A 260 -17.66 32.22 32.73
N THR A 261 -17.27 32.21 31.46
CA THR A 261 -16.55 33.33 30.84
C THR A 261 -17.56 34.41 30.45
N GLU A 262 -17.44 35.60 31.04
CA GLU A 262 -18.35 36.71 30.77
C GLU A 262 -18.16 37.21 29.32
N SER A 263 -19.27 37.44 28.60
CA SER A 263 -19.21 38.00 27.25
C SER A 263 -19.02 39.51 27.31
N PHE A 264 -17.82 39.99 27.00
CA PHE A 264 -17.50 41.43 26.96
C PHE A 264 -18.20 42.20 25.82
N SER A 265 -18.88 41.50 24.90
CA SER A 265 -19.68 42.12 23.83
C SER A 265 -21.15 42.32 24.20
N GLN A 266 -21.63 41.72 25.31
CA GLN A 266 -23.00 41.93 25.78
C GLN A 266 -23.05 43.03 26.85
N PRO A 267 -23.86 44.09 26.67
CA PRO A 267 -24.02 45.12 27.69
C PRO A 267 -24.68 44.52 28.94
N ARG A 268 -24.06 44.71 30.11
CA ARG A 268 -24.65 44.29 31.39
C ARG A 268 -26.01 44.95 31.57
N ARG A 269 -27.01 44.15 31.94
CA ARG A 269 -28.35 44.63 32.30
C ARG A 269 -28.21 45.70 33.39
N THR A 270 -28.74 46.89 33.12
CA THR A 270 -28.79 47.98 34.10
C THR A 270 -29.59 47.53 35.33
N LYS A 271 -29.14 47.92 36.53
CA LYS A 271 -29.84 47.61 37.78
C LYS A 271 -31.29 48.08 37.66
N ALA A 272 -32.25 47.21 38.00
CA ALA A 272 -33.67 47.54 37.94
C ALA A 272 -33.94 48.78 38.82
N SER A 273 -34.47 49.84 38.20
CA SER A 273 -34.97 51.04 38.89
C SER A 273 -36.34 50.74 39.50
N GLY A 274 -36.37 49.81 40.46
CA GLY A 274 -37.58 49.49 41.20
C GLY A 274 -37.72 50.38 42.43
N GLY A 275 -38.68 51.32 42.38
CA GLY A 275 -39.32 51.91 43.56
C GLY A 275 -38.55 53.01 44.29
N GLY A 276 -38.47 54.20 43.70
CA GLY A 276 -38.13 55.43 44.39
C GLY A 276 -38.82 56.57 43.67
N GLY A 277 -39.98 56.98 44.18
CA GLY A 277 -40.92 57.85 43.49
C GLY A 277 -40.35 59.20 43.13
N ASP A 278 -40.68 59.64 41.92
CA ASP A 278 -41.20 60.98 41.72
C ASP A 278 -42.33 60.87 40.69
N GLU A 279 -43.52 61.26 41.14
CA GLU A 279 -44.69 61.46 40.29
C GLU A 279 -44.37 62.54 39.25
N LEU A 280 -44.05 62.14 38.03
CA LEU A 280 -44.20 63.02 36.88
C LEU A 280 -45.46 62.62 36.13
N LEU A 281 -46.54 63.28 36.54
CA LEU A 281 -47.72 63.52 35.73
C LEU A 281 -47.30 64.09 34.38
N THR A 282 -47.65 63.40 33.30
CA THR A 282 -47.96 64.05 32.02
C THR A 282 -49.19 63.40 31.41
N ASP A 283 -50.27 64.17 31.48
CA ASP A 283 -51.29 64.41 30.44
C ASP A 283 -50.67 64.45 29.03
N CYS A 284 -51.39 63.87 28.06
CA CYS A 284 -51.11 63.68 26.62
C CYS A 284 -50.54 62.31 26.22
#